data_AF-A0A7C1TRF2-F1
#
_entry.id   AF-A0A7C1TRF2-F1
#
_cell.length_a   1.000
_cell.length_b   1.000
_cell.length_c   1.000
_cell.angle_alpha   90.00
_cell.angle_beta   90.00
_cell.angle_gamma   90.00
#
_symmetry.space_group_name_H-M   'P 1'
#
loop_
_entity.id
_entity.type
_entity.pdbx_description
1 polymer ?
#
loop_
_entity_poly.entity_id
_entity_poly.type
_entity_poly.pdbx_seq_one_letter_code
_entity_poly.pdbx_strand_id
1 'polypeptide(L)'
;ITRFVDSEAEFIFVPKSRVIETAEKEGAIPFDSPGAELDHQGDLCTFDVIIKEYGLTDKALLRMARIINAADTGRLDDDPAAAGLEAVATGYSIRFPDDKENIRRQFELYDALYAWCRLQVVGE
;
A
#
# COMPACT_ATOMS: atom_id res chain seq x y z
N ILE A 1 4.20 2.38 -6.09
CA ILE A 1 5.42 3.19 -6.29
C ILE A 1 6.06 2.86 -7.64
N THR A 2 6.68 1.68 -7.83
CA THR A 2 7.41 1.34 -9.09
C THR A 2 6.60 1.40 -10.39
N ARG A 3 5.27 1.31 -10.31
CA ARG A 3 4.39 1.38 -11.49
C ARG A 3 3.84 2.77 -11.80
N PHE A 4 3.77 3.67 -10.81
CA PHE A 4 3.00 4.92 -10.91
C PHE A 4 3.75 6.17 -10.42
N VAL A 5 4.87 6.00 -9.71
CA VAL A 5 5.63 7.10 -9.09
C VAL A 5 7.03 7.17 -9.69
N ASP A 6 7.83 6.12 -9.51
CA ASP A 6 9.21 6.04 -9.99
C ASP A 6 9.57 4.59 -10.33
N SER A 7 9.85 4.30 -11.60
CA SER A 7 10.14 2.94 -12.08
C SER A 7 11.46 2.38 -11.59
N GLU A 8 12.40 3.25 -11.18
CA GLU A 8 13.73 2.86 -10.70
C GLU A 8 13.80 2.81 -9.17
N ALA A 9 12.67 2.99 -8.48
CA ALA A 9 12.64 2.98 -7.02
C ALA A 9 13.09 1.64 -6.42
N GLU A 10 13.97 1.71 -5.42
CA GLU A 10 14.42 0.58 -4.60
C GLU A 10 13.83 0.66 -3.19
N PHE A 11 13.69 -0.51 -2.54
CA PHE A 11 13.10 -0.62 -1.19
C PHE A 11 14.10 -1.15 -0.18
N ILE A 12 14.23 -0.44 0.93
CA ILE A 12 15.06 -0.79 2.07
C ILE A 12 14.16 -1.22 3.22
N PHE A 13 14.26 -2.49 3.63
CA PHE A 13 13.53 -3.03 4.78
C PHE A 13 14.42 -3.02 6.02
N VAL A 14 13.96 -2.38 7.09
CA VAL A 14 14.64 -2.29 8.38
C VAL A 14 13.64 -2.45 9.52
N PRO A 15 14.08 -2.81 10.73
CA PRO A 15 13.22 -2.79 11.91
C PRO A 15 12.57 -1.41 12.08
N LYS A 16 11.30 -1.39 12.52
CA LYS A 16 10.49 -0.17 12.69
C LYS A 16 11.21 0.97 13.43
N SER A 17 12.00 0.63 14.45
CA SER A 17 12.77 1.61 15.24
C SER A 17 13.94 2.26 14.51
N ARG A 18 14.32 1.76 13.32
CA ARG A 18 15.45 2.24 12.51
C ARG A 18 15.04 2.93 11.21
N VAL A 19 13.73 3.05 10.93
CA VAL A 19 13.25 3.59 9.65
C VAL A 19 13.75 5.02 9.41
N ILE A 20 13.54 5.92 10.38
CA ILE A 20 13.93 7.33 10.24
C ILE A 20 15.45 7.48 10.15
N GLU A 21 16.21 6.84 11.05
CA GLU A 21 17.68 6.85 11.03
C GLU A 21 18.24 6.34 9.69
N THR A 22 17.68 5.25 9.17
CA THR A 22 18.11 4.67 7.89
C THR A 22 17.77 5.59 6.73
N ALA A 23 16.57 6.19 6.74
CA ALA A 23 16.15 7.11 5.70
C ALA A 23 17.06 8.34 5.61
N GLU A 24 17.41 8.94 6.75
CA GLU A 24 18.37 10.06 6.80
C GLU A 24 19.75 9.66 6.27
N LYS A 25 20.25 8.48 6.67
CA LYS A 25 21.59 8.00 6.30
C LYS A 25 21.69 7.66 4.81
N GLU A 26 20.66 7.05 4.24
CA GLU A 26 20.64 6.56 2.86
C GLU A 26 20.04 7.60 1.88
N GLY A 27 19.53 8.74 2.38
CA GLY A 27 18.80 9.71 1.56
C GLY A 27 17.50 9.15 0.99
N ALA A 28 16.88 8.19 1.70
CA ALA A 28 15.66 7.52 1.28
C ALA A 28 14.41 8.24 1.80
N ILE A 29 13.26 7.95 1.17
CA ILE A 29 11.96 8.47 1.60
C ILE A 29 11.31 7.43 2.52
N PRO A 30 11.16 7.69 3.84
CA PRO A 30 10.49 6.77 4.72
C PRO A 30 8.97 6.79 4.47
N PHE A 31 8.32 5.64 4.61
CA PHE A 31 6.87 5.53 4.56
C PHE A 31 6.39 4.42 5.51
N ASP A 32 5.10 4.45 5.86
CA ASP A 32 4.41 3.46 6.71
C ASP A 32 5.09 3.22 8.07
N SER A 33 5.59 4.29 8.68
CA SER A 33 6.26 4.24 9.98
C SER A 33 6.08 5.55 10.73
N PRO A 34 5.93 5.53 12.07
CA PRO A 34 5.78 6.74 12.87
C PRO A 34 6.90 7.76 12.60
N GLY A 35 6.50 8.98 12.26
CA GLY A 35 7.41 10.09 11.96
C GLY A 35 7.81 10.18 10.49
N ALA A 36 7.41 9.24 9.64
CA ALA A 36 7.52 9.39 8.19
C ALA A 36 6.51 10.42 7.67
N GLU A 37 6.89 11.18 6.63
CA GLU A 37 5.95 12.09 5.96
C GLU A 37 4.83 11.32 5.24
N LEU A 38 5.19 10.16 4.67
CA LEU A 38 4.28 9.21 4.03
C LEU A 38 3.81 8.15 5.03
N ASP A 39 3.14 8.57 6.09
CA ASP A 39 2.46 7.69 7.06
C ASP A 39 0.94 7.92 7.01
N HIS A 40 0.18 7.18 7.81
CA HIS A 40 -1.25 7.40 8.00
C HIS A 40 -1.57 8.85 8.37
N GLN A 41 -2.60 9.44 7.73
CA GLN A 41 -3.03 10.83 7.98
C GLN A 41 -4.55 10.89 8.21
N GLY A 42 -4.96 11.02 9.47
CA GLY A 42 -6.38 11.01 9.83
C GLY A 42 -7.02 9.67 9.45
N ASP A 43 -7.99 9.70 8.54
CA ASP A 43 -8.68 8.50 8.05
C ASP A 43 -8.01 7.87 6.80
N LEU A 44 -6.87 8.39 6.36
CA LEU A 44 -6.14 7.91 5.19
C LEU A 44 -5.03 6.93 5.60
N CYS A 45 -5.01 5.76 4.97
CA CYS A 45 -3.88 4.83 5.06
C CYS A 45 -2.66 5.36 4.29
N THR A 46 -1.50 4.76 4.51
CA THR A 46 -0.26 5.15 3.81
C THR A 46 -0.42 5.11 2.28
N PHE A 47 -1.21 4.17 1.75
CA PHE A 47 -1.46 4.08 0.30
C PHE A 47 -2.22 5.30 -0.25
N ASP A 48 -3.25 5.78 0.46
CA ASP A 48 -3.97 7.00 0.09
C ASP A 48 -3.07 8.24 0.17
N VAL A 49 -2.23 8.31 1.20
CA VAL A 49 -1.30 9.43 1.38
C VAL A 49 -0.30 9.49 0.23
N ILE A 50 0.24 8.35 -0.22
CA ILE A 50 1.10 8.29 -1.40
C ILE A 50 0.34 8.73 -2.67
N ILE A 51 -0.90 8.26 -2.86
CA ILE A 51 -1.71 8.69 -4.02
C ILE A 51 -1.89 10.21 -4.03
N LYS A 52 -2.20 10.80 -2.88
CA LYS A 52 -2.40 12.24 -2.72
C LYS A 52 -1.12 13.02 -2.95
N GLU A 53 -0.02 12.62 -2.30
CA GLU A 53 1.27 13.33 -2.36
C GLU A 53 1.83 13.37 -3.78
N TYR A 54 1.71 12.26 -4.52
CA TYR A 54 2.21 12.16 -5.89
C TYR A 54 1.16 12.54 -6.96
N GLY A 55 -0.03 13.01 -6.57
CA GLY A 55 -1.07 13.49 -7.49
C GLY A 55 -1.57 12.41 -8.45
N LEU A 56 -1.66 11.15 -8.01
CA LEU A 56 -2.07 10.04 -8.86
C LEU A 56 -3.58 10.07 -9.10
N THR A 57 -4.00 9.95 -10.36
CA THR A 57 -5.41 10.15 -10.78
C THR A 57 -6.01 8.97 -11.54
N ASP A 58 -5.28 7.85 -11.66
CA ASP A 58 -5.81 6.65 -12.31
C ASP A 58 -7.07 6.13 -11.58
N LYS A 59 -8.18 6.00 -12.29
CA LYS A 59 -9.48 5.67 -11.68
C LYS A 59 -9.46 4.30 -11.00
N ALA A 60 -8.76 3.32 -11.57
CA ALA A 60 -8.68 1.98 -11.01
C ALA A 60 -7.83 1.99 -9.73
N LEU A 61 -6.75 2.78 -9.72
CA LEU A 61 -5.91 2.99 -8.56
C LEU A 61 -6.71 3.66 -7.42
N LEU A 62 -7.52 4.68 -7.72
CA LEU A 62 -8.40 5.34 -6.75
C LEU A 62 -9.52 4.41 -6.25
N ARG A 63 -10.01 3.50 -7.09
CA ARG A 63 -10.96 2.46 -6.66
C ARG A 63 -10.30 1.47 -5.71
N MET A 64 -9.08 1.03 -6.02
CA MET A 64 -8.29 0.13 -5.20
C MET A 64 -7.90 0.76 -3.86
N ALA A 65 -7.59 2.06 -3.86
CA ALA A 65 -7.26 2.82 -2.66
C ALA A 65 -8.39 2.76 -1.62
N ARG A 66 -9.65 2.91 -2.06
CA ARG A 66 -10.82 2.77 -1.17
C ARG A 66 -10.89 1.40 -0.47
N ILE A 67 -10.55 0.32 -1.17
CA ILE A 67 -10.55 -1.05 -0.61
C ILE A 67 -9.41 -1.20 0.40
N ILE A 68 -8.22 -0.76 0.02
CA ILE A 68 -7.02 -0.86 0.87
C ILE A 68 -7.21 -0.03 2.14
N ASN A 69 -7.73 1.20 2.01
CA ASN A 69 -7.99 2.06 3.15
C ASN A 69 -8.95 1.42 4.15
N ALA A 70 -10.07 0.87 3.67
CA ALA A 70 -11.05 0.19 4.50
C ALA A 70 -10.43 -1.01 5.24
N ALA A 71 -9.59 -1.80 4.56
CA ALA A 71 -8.90 -2.94 5.14
C ALA A 71 -7.84 -2.52 6.19
N ASP A 72 -6.98 -1.58 5.85
CA ASP A 72 -5.81 -1.19 6.66
C ASP A 72 -6.21 -0.39 7.91
N THR A 73 -7.30 0.38 7.82
CA THR A 73 -7.82 1.17 8.96
C THR A 73 -8.86 0.43 9.80
N GLY A 74 -9.18 -0.83 9.47
CA GLY A 74 -10.15 -1.65 10.18
C GLY A 74 -11.62 -1.22 9.99
N ARG A 75 -11.91 -0.32 9.05
CA ARG A 75 -13.27 0.08 8.69
C ARG A 75 -13.84 -0.83 7.59
N LEU A 76 -13.92 -2.11 7.90
CA LEU A 76 -14.22 -3.16 6.92
C LEU A 76 -15.58 -3.02 6.24
N ASP A 77 -16.52 -2.31 6.87
CA ASP A 77 -17.85 -2.03 6.31
C ASP A 77 -17.84 -0.93 5.24
N ASP A 78 -16.74 -0.18 5.09
CA ASP A 78 -16.61 0.90 4.10
C ASP A 78 -16.47 0.35 2.66
N ASP A 79 -16.04 -0.91 2.50
CA ASP A 79 -15.99 -1.59 1.20
C ASP A 79 -16.22 -3.12 1.33
N PRO A 80 -17.12 -3.73 0.54
CA PRO A 80 -17.40 -5.17 0.63
C PRO A 80 -16.19 -6.08 0.34
N ALA A 81 -15.15 -5.57 -0.35
CA ALA A 81 -13.92 -6.33 -0.60
C ALA A 81 -12.90 -6.24 0.54
N ALA A 82 -13.05 -5.31 1.49
CA ALA A 82 -12.05 -4.99 2.51
C ALA A 82 -11.74 -6.18 3.43
N ALA A 83 -12.76 -6.79 4.04
CA ALA A 83 -12.58 -7.93 4.94
C ALA A 83 -11.89 -9.13 4.26
N GLY A 84 -12.18 -9.35 2.97
CA GLY A 84 -11.51 -10.39 2.18
C GLY A 84 -10.04 -10.07 1.93
N LEU A 85 -9.73 -8.81 1.60
CA LEU A 85 -8.36 -8.36 1.41
C LEU A 85 -7.56 -8.46 2.71
N GLU A 86 -8.10 -7.98 3.83
CA GLU A 86 -7.45 -8.05 5.15
C GLU A 86 -7.12 -9.50 5.54
N ALA A 87 -8.09 -10.42 5.41
CA ALA A 87 -7.90 -11.82 5.74
C ALA A 87 -6.77 -12.47 4.93
N VAL A 88 -6.71 -12.18 3.62
CA VAL A 88 -5.68 -12.73 2.74
C VAL A 88 -4.33 -12.08 3.02
N ALA A 89 -4.25 -10.75 3.12
CA ALA A 89 -3.00 -10.02 3.39
C ALA A 89 -2.37 -10.43 4.72
N THR A 90 -3.18 -10.58 5.77
CA THR A 90 -2.77 -11.11 7.08
C THR A 90 -2.28 -12.55 6.97
N GLY A 91 -2.95 -13.38 6.18
CA GLY A 91 -2.51 -14.74 5.91
C GLY A 91 -1.13 -14.79 5.24
N TYR A 92 -0.85 -13.89 4.30
CA TYR A 92 0.45 -13.78 3.64
C TYR A 92 1.56 -13.36 4.62
N SER A 93 1.33 -12.38 5.49
CA SER A 93 2.35 -11.94 6.47
C SER A 93 2.73 -13.04 7.46
N ILE A 94 1.80 -13.90 7.85
CA ILE A 94 2.07 -15.07 8.70
C ILE A 94 2.81 -16.17 7.93
N ARG A 95 2.40 -16.41 6.67
CA ARG A 95 2.97 -17.43 5.77
C ARG A 95 4.41 -17.11 5.36
N PHE A 96 4.74 -15.83 5.23
CA PHE A 96 6.00 -15.32 4.72
C PHE A 96 6.52 -14.22 5.65
N PRO A 97 7.27 -14.57 6.71
CA PRO A 97 7.75 -13.60 7.69
C PRO A 97 8.94 -12.74 7.20
N ASP A 98 9.52 -13.07 6.04
CA ASP A 98 10.50 -12.21 5.35
C ASP A 98 9.76 -11.19 4.48
N ASP A 99 9.99 -9.90 4.72
CA ASP A 99 9.24 -8.82 4.07
C ASP A 99 9.37 -8.83 2.54
N LYS A 100 10.57 -9.11 2.03
CA LYS A 100 10.84 -9.14 0.58
C LYS A 100 10.07 -10.27 -0.08
N GLU A 101 10.13 -11.47 0.49
CA GLU A 101 9.40 -12.60 -0.06
C GLU A 101 7.89 -12.42 0.10
N ASN A 102 7.43 -11.87 1.22
CA ASN A 102 6.02 -11.57 1.45
C ASN A 102 5.45 -10.66 0.36
N ILE A 103 6.07 -9.50 0.16
CA ILE A 103 5.64 -8.51 -0.83
C ILE A 103 5.71 -9.10 -2.25
N ARG A 104 6.81 -9.79 -2.58
CA ARG A 104 6.95 -10.42 -3.90
C ARG A 104 5.81 -11.41 -4.19
N ARG A 105 5.37 -12.17 -3.19
CA ARG A 105 4.28 -13.15 -3.33
C ARG A 105 2.90 -12.50 -3.32
N GLN A 106 2.73 -11.39 -2.62
CA GLN A 106 1.46 -10.65 -2.58
C GLN A 106 1.22 -9.80 -3.84
N PHE A 107 2.25 -9.44 -4.60
CA PHE A 107 2.05 -8.62 -5.81
C PHE A 107 1.05 -9.21 -6.80
N GLU A 108 1.04 -10.53 -6.99
CA GLU A 108 0.05 -11.19 -7.87
C GLU A 108 -1.40 -10.96 -7.41
N LEU A 109 -1.65 -10.95 -6.09
CA LEU A 109 -2.96 -10.63 -5.53
C LEU A 109 -3.33 -9.17 -5.80
N TYR A 110 -2.43 -8.24 -5.50
CA TYR A 110 -2.68 -6.81 -5.72
C TYR A 110 -2.82 -6.48 -7.20
N ASP A 111 -2.11 -7.18 -8.09
CA ASP A 111 -2.26 -7.06 -9.55
C ASP A 111 -3.62 -7.57 -10.04
N ALA A 112 -4.09 -8.71 -9.51
CA ALA A 112 -5.42 -9.20 -9.78
C ALA A 112 -6.50 -8.23 -9.26
N LEU A 113 -6.31 -7.67 -8.06
CA LEU A 113 -7.23 -6.69 -7.47
C LEU A 113 -7.26 -5.40 -8.31
N TYR A 114 -6.10 -4.91 -8.75
CA TYR A 114 -6.01 -3.75 -9.63
C TYR A 114 -6.72 -4.00 -10.97
N ALA A 115 -6.51 -5.16 -11.59
CA ALA A 115 -7.19 -5.56 -12.82
C ALA A 115 -8.72 -5.63 -12.64
N TRP A 116 -9.19 -6.13 -11.50
CA TRP A 116 -10.61 -6.10 -11.16
C TRP A 116 -11.13 -4.68 -10.95
N CYS A 117 -10.39 -3.81 -10.26
CA CYS A 117 -10.73 -2.40 -10.10
C CYS A 117 -10.83 -1.68 -11.46
N ARG A 118 -9.95 -2.01 -12.42
CA ARG A 118 -10.03 -1.50 -13.79
C ARG A 118 -11.35 -1.86 -14.45
N LEU A 119 -11.84 -3.08 -14.27
CA LEU A 119 -13.13 -3.50 -14.82
C LEU A 119 -14.29 -2.69 -14.21
N GLN A 120 -14.23 -2.36 -12.92
CA GLN A 120 -15.30 -1.63 -12.23
C GLN A 120 -15.44 -0.18 -12.69
N VAL A 121 -14.35 0.45 -13.09
CA VAL A 121 -14.33 1.86 -13.53
C VAL A 121 -14.50 2.02 -15.04
N VAL A 122 -14.70 0.93 -15.80
CA VAL A 122 -14.99 1.02 -17.23
C VAL A 122 -16.34 1.71 -17.43
N GLY A 123 -16.33 2.85 -18.11
CA GLY A 123 -17.55 3.61 -18.45
C GLY A 123 -17.88 4.76 -17.49
N GLU A 124 -17.11 4.92 -16.41
CA GLU A 124 -17.03 6.18 -15.65
C GLU A 124 -16.19 7.23 -16.41
#